data_AF-A0AAW1IG40-F1
#
_entry.id   AF-A0AAW1IG40-F1
#
_cell.length_a   1.000
_cell.length_b   1.000
_cell.length_c   1.000
_cell.angle_alpha   90.00
_cell.angle_beta   90.00
_cell.angle_gamma   90.00
#
_symmetry.space_group_name_H-M   'P 1'
#
loop_
_entity.id
_entity.type
_entity.pdbx_description
1 polymer ?
#
loop_
_entity_poly.entity_id
_entity_poly.type
_entity_poly.pdbx_seq_one_letter_code
_entity_poly.pdbx_strand_id
1 'polypeptide(L)' 'MTTSYVAKVLFLALLLFSIEMKTGEGQSSACPQGTVGMDKCSISECVSACHRRSSHLTGKCIGYDVCCCVTRANED' A
#
# COMPACT_ATOMS: atom_id res chain seq x y z
N MET A 1 44.03 6.70 14.17
CA MET A 1 42.77 6.27 14.82
C MET A 1 41.55 7.11 14.36
N THR A 2 41.47 7.51 13.09
CA THR A 2 40.40 8.39 12.57
C THR A 2 39.54 7.74 11.49
N THR A 3 40.08 6.77 10.75
CA THR A 3 39.38 6.02 9.69
C THR A 3 38.24 5.14 10.21
N SER A 4 38.33 4.64 11.44
CA SER A 4 37.28 3.83 12.06
C SER A 4 36.02 4.64 12.39
N TYR A 5 36.18 5.91 12.78
CA TYR A 5 35.05 6.77 13.12
C TYR A 5 34.26 7.19 11.88
N VAL A 6 34.96 7.52 10.79
CA VAL A 6 34.33 7.88 9.52
C VAL A 6 33.48 6.73 8.98
N ALA A 7 34.00 5.49 9.01
CA ALA A 7 33.25 4.31 8.58
C ALA A 7 32.01 4.06 9.45
N LYS A 8 32.11 4.25 10.77
CA LYS A 8 30.97 4.09 11.70
C LYS A 8 29.89 5.15 11.48
N VAL A 9 30.27 6.40 11.26
CA VAL A 9 29.33 7.50 10.98
C VAL A 9 28.65 7.31 9.62
N LEU A 10 29.39 6.87 8.60
CA LEU A 10 28.84 6.56 7.29
C LEU A 10 27.84 5.39 7.36
N PHE A 11 28.16 4.36 8.14
CA PHE A 11 27.27 3.21 8.36
C PHE A 11 25.99 3.60 9.10
N LEU A 12 26.10 4.46 10.13
CA LEU A 12 24.95 5.05 10.83
C LEU A 12 24.07 5.89 9.89
N ALA A 13 24.67 6.70 9.02
CA ALA A 13 23.93 7.50 8.04
C ALA A 13 23.20 6.63 7.00
N LEU A 14 23.83 5.55 6.52
CA LEU A 14 23.21 4.58 5.60
C LEU A 14 22.04 3.81 6.24
N LEU A 15 22.16 3.46 7.52
CA LEU A 15 21.06 2.84 8.28
C LEU A 15 19.87 3.79 8.44
N LEU A 16 20.12 5.07 8.73
CA LEU A 16 19.05 6.08 8.81
C LEU A 16 18.36 6.30 7.45
N PHE A 17 19.12 6.29 6.34
CA PHE A 17 18.57 6.41 4.99
C PHE A 17 17.67 5.22 4.60
N SER A 18 17.92 4.03 5.18
CA SER A 18 17.13 2.84 4.90
C SER A 18 15.75 2.84 5.59
N ILE A 19 15.51 3.78 6.51
CA ILE A 19 14.27 3.85 7.30
C ILE A 19 13.19 4.70 6.58
N GLU A 20 13.54 5.53 5.59
CA GLU A 20 12.58 6.45 4.94
C GLU A 20 11.73 5.86 3.81
N MET A 21 11.69 4.54 3.63
CA MET A 21 10.76 3.92 2.67
C MET A 21 9.79 2.97 3.37
N LYS A 22 8.98 3.53 4.28
CA LYS A 22 7.69 2.93 4.62
C LYS A 22 6.58 3.89 4.23
N THR A 23 6.37 4.00 2.92
CA THR A 23 5.19 4.61 2.32
C THR A 23 3.94 4.04 2.97
N GLY A 24 3.24 4.90 3.71
CA GLY A 24 1.80 4.86 3.89
C GLY A 24 1.18 3.55 4.38
N GLU A 25 1.46 3.13 5.61
CA GLU A 25 0.43 2.40 6.39
C GLU A 25 -0.65 3.38 6.87
N GLY A 26 -1.37 3.99 5.92
CA GLY A 26 -2.62 4.67 6.19
C GLY A 26 -3.70 3.63 6.36
N GLN A 27 -3.97 3.23 7.61
CA GLN A 27 -5.19 2.52 8.02
C GLN A 27 -5.56 1.31 7.16
N SER A 28 -4.94 0.15 7.44
CA SER A 28 -5.53 -1.16 7.10
C SER A 28 -6.85 -1.34 7.85
N SER A 29 -7.90 -0.71 7.35
CA SER A 29 -9.28 -1.14 7.55
C SER A 29 -9.40 -2.44 6.78
N ALA A 30 -9.36 -3.58 7.49
CA ALA A 30 -9.26 -4.93 6.94
C ALA A 30 -10.11 -5.12 5.67
N CYS A 31 -9.46 -5.09 4.50
CA CYS A 31 -10.13 -5.33 3.25
C CYS A 31 -10.41 -6.84 3.12
N PRO A 32 -11.69 -7.29 3.12
CA PRO A 32 -12.04 -8.70 3.28
C PRO A 32 -11.55 -9.60 2.14
N GLN A 33 -11.35 -9.05 0.93
CA GLN A 33 -10.85 -9.80 -0.24
C GLN A 33 -9.47 -9.33 -0.70
N GLY A 34 -8.81 -8.49 0.11
CA GLY A 34 -7.50 -7.93 -0.16
C GLY A 34 -7.52 -6.60 -0.93
N THR A 35 -6.40 -5.90 -0.85
CA THR A 35 -6.18 -4.60 -1.48
C THR A 35 -5.38 -4.74 -2.79
N VAL A 36 -5.54 -3.76 -3.67
CA VAL A 36 -4.81 -3.58 -4.92
C VAL A 36 -4.23 -2.16 -4.88
N GLY A 37 -2.90 -2.04 -4.98
CA GLY A 37 -2.25 -0.74 -5.13
C GLY A 37 -2.46 -0.18 -6.54
N MET A 38 -2.75 1.11 -6.64
CA MET A 38 -3.02 1.82 -7.89
C MET A 38 -2.34 3.20 -7.86
N ASP A 39 -1.84 3.70 -8.99
CA ASP A 39 -1.25 5.06 -9.07
C ASP A 39 -2.23 6.17 -8.70
N LYS A 40 -3.51 5.97 -9.02
CA LYS A 40 -4.65 6.79 -8.60
C LYS A 40 -5.87 5.91 -8.53
N CYS A 41 -6.51 5.84 -7.37
CA CYS A 41 -7.68 5.03 -7.18
C CYS A 41 -8.87 5.64 -7.91
N SER A 42 -9.13 5.13 -9.09
CA SER A 42 -10.36 5.35 -9.84
C SER A 42 -11.33 4.23 -9.49
N ILE A 43 -12.53 4.58 -9.01
CA ILE A 43 -13.55 3.57 -8.67
C ILE A 43 -13.81 2.64 -9.87
N SER A 44 -13.85 3.18 -11.09
CA SER A 44 -14.06 2.38 -12.30
C SER A 44 -12.96 1.35 -12.53
N GLU A 45 -11.69 1.73 -12.34
CA GLU A 45 -10.55 0.82 -12.51
C GLU A 45 -10.46 -0.17 -11.36
N CYS A 46 -10.72 0.30 -10.13
CA CYS A 46 -10.76 -0.50 -8.92
C CYS A 46 -11.83 -1.61 -9.02
N VAL A 47 -13.06 -1.25 -9.38
CA VAL A 47 -14.16 -2.21 -9.62
C VAL A 47 -13.77 -3.18 -10.73
N SER A 48 -13.22 -2.70 -11.84
CA SER A 48 -12.80 -3.56 -12.95
C SER A 48 -11.70 -4.56 -12.54
N ALA A 49 -10.73 -4.12 -11.74
CA ALA A 49 -9.67 -4.97 -11.22
C ALA A 49 -10.22 -6.05 -10.26
N CYS A 50 -11.12 -5.69 -9.36
CA CYS A 50 -11.78 -6.65 -8.47
C CYS A 50 -12.67 -7.63 -9.24
N HIS A 51 -13.41 -7.13 -10.24
CA HIS A 51 -14.29 -7.95 -11.08
C HIS A 51 -13.52 -8.96 -11.95
N ARG A 52 -12.30 -8.61 -12.40
CA ARG A 52 -11.38 -9.55 -13.07
C ARG A 52 -10.94 -10.69 -12.16
N ARG A 53 -10.86 -10.45 -10.84
CA ARG A 53 -10.52 -11.48 -9.85
C ARG A 53 -11.71 -12.40 -9.57
N SER A 54 -12.90 -11.83 -9.45
CA SER A 54 -14.17 -12.56 -9.35
C SER A 54 -15.33 -11.63 -9.67
N SER A 55 -16.30 -12.11 -10.44
CA SER A 55 -17.52 -11.36 -10.81
C SER A 55 -18.40 -10.99 -9.63
N HIS A 56 -18.18 -11.60 -8.46
CA HIS A 56 -18.89 -11.31 -7.22
C HIS A 56 -18.25 -10.19 -6.40
N LEU A 57 -17.08 -9.71 -6.82
CA LEU A 57 -16.35 -8.66 -6.15
C LEU A 57 -16.61 -7.30 -6.81
N THR A 58 -16.74 -6.30 -5.97
CA THR A 58 -16.73 -4.88 -6.32
C THR A 58 -15.52 -4.23 -5.66
N GLY A 59 -15.16 -3.03 -6.11
CA GLY A 59 -13.97 -2.31 -5.64
C GLY A 59 -14.37 -1.00 -4.99
N LYS A 60 -13.81 -0.70 -3.83
CA LYS A 60 -13.95 0.58 -3.14
C LYS A 60 -12.59 1.22 -2.95
N CYS A 61 -12.46 2.49 -3.32
CA CYS A 61 -11.24 3.23 -3.08
C CYS A 61 -11.11 3.59 -1.60
N ILE A 62 -10.01 3.16 -0.99
CA ILE A 62 -9.59 3.54 0.36
C ILE A 62 -8.43 4.52 0.19
N GLY A 63 -8.69 5.81 0.34
CA GLY A 63 -7.67 6.84 0.11
C GLY A 63 -7.39 7.10 -1.39
N TYR A 64 -6.16 7.53 -1.69
CA TYR A 64 -5.79 8.00 -3.03
C TYR A 64 -5.26 6.89 -3.94
N ASP A 65 -4.60 5.88 -3.39
CA ASP A 65 -3.84 4.88 -4.15
C ASP A 65 -4.22 3.43 -3.83
N VAL A 66 -5.18 3.19 -2.92
CA VAL A 66 -5.56 1.84 -2.51
C VAL A 66 -6.97 1.51 -2.96
N CYS A 67 -7.09 0.44 -3.74
CA CYS A 67 -8.36 -0.19 -4.08
C CYS A 67 -8.61 -1.38 -3.15
N CYS A 68 -9.77 -1.43 -2.50
CA CYS A 68 -10.19 -2.55 -1.67
C CYS A 68 -11.28 -3.36 -2.36
N CYS A 69 -11.01 -4.65 -2.58
CA CYS A 69 -12.03 -5.55 -3.09
C CYS A 69 -12.95 -6.02 -1.97
N VAL A 70 -14.26 -5.90 -2.20
CA VAL A 70 -15.31 -6.37 -1.29
C VAL A 70 -16.34 -7.16 -2.07
N THR A 71 -16.98 -8.13 -1.43
CA THR A 71 -18.12 -8.83 -2.02
C THR A 71 -19.29 -7.86 -2.15
N ARG A 72 -20.02 -7.91 -3.27
CA ARG A 72 -21.23 -7.07 -3.49
C ARG A 72 -22.29 -7.20 -2.39
N ALA A 73 -22.28 -8.27 -1.62
CA ALA A 73 -23.21 -8.49 -0.50
C ALA A 73 -22.93 -7.65 0.76
N ASN A 74 -21.82 -6.89 0.81
CA ASN A 74 -21.44 -6.05 1.96
C ASN A 74 -21.62 -4.54 1.69
N GLU A 75 -22.45 -4.14 0.72
CA GLU A 75 -22.81 -2.73 0.44
C GLU A 75 -24.10 -2.29 1.18
N ASP A 76 -24.36 -2.82 2.39
CA ASP A 76 -25.45 -2.36 3.27
C ASP A 76 -24.94 -1.40 4.37
#